data_AF-A0A4V6TT95-F1
#
_entry.id   AF-A0A4V6TT95-F1
#
_cell.length_a   1.000
_cell.length_b   1.000
_cell.length_c   1.000
_cell.angle_alpha   90.00
_cell.angle_beta   90.00
_cell.angle_gamma   90.00
#
_symmetry.space_group_name_H-M   'P 1'
#
loop_
_entity.id
_entity.type
_entity.pdbx_description
1 polymer ?
#
loop_
_entity_poly.entity_id
_entity_poly.type
_entity_poly.pdbx_seq_one_letter_code
_entity_poly.pdbx_strand_id
1 'polypeptide(L)'
;MLSLRPLRLLAALALSGTVGAEPYNTFDGPGFPACHDVAAVHDARSVDEIQSIVRVAAAACWKVHASGKAHRWHDTMCSDDPGTVIIRTEGVNVISGFDLAAGTRELRRLVRDDGDDEWLSASTSLGLLSVIVRMKFKIYPDSKVYVDQKR
;
A
#
# COMPACT_ATOMS: atom_id res chain seq x y z
N MET A 1 -38.55 33.00 48.00
CA MET A 1 -37.65 31.83 48.13
C MET A 1 -38.13 30.74 47.19
N LEU A 2 -37.45 30.54 46.05
CA LEU A 2 -37.45 29.27 45.32
C LEU A 2 -36.15 29.23 44.50
N SER A 3 -35.32 28.27 44.89
CA SER A 3 -34.03 27.89 44.32
C SER A 3 -34.24 27.03 43.07
N LEU A 4 -33.38 27.17 42.06
CA LEU A 4 -32.73 26.07 41.32
C LEU A 4 -31.81 26.64 40.22
N ARG A 5 -30.49 26.63 40.48
CA ARG A 5 -29.40 26.64 39.48
C ARG A 5 -29.49 25.33 38.64
N PRO A 6 -28.63 25.09 37.62
CA PRO A 6 -28.22 25.89 36.47
C PRO A 6 -28.42 25.10 35.15
N LEU A 7 -29.00 25.68 34.10
CA LEU A 7 -29.04 25.02 32.78
C LEU A 7 -27.74 25.31 32.01
N ARG A 8 -26.64 24.67 32.42
CA ARG A 8 -25.42 24.55 31.63
C ARG A 8 -25.17 23.06 31.38
N LEU A 9 -24.69 22.76 30.16
CA LEU A 9 -24.43 21.45 29.56
C LEU A 9 -25.65 20.75 28.98
N LEU A 10 -25.81 20.84 27.65
CA LEU A 10 -26.22 19.74 26.76
C LEU A 10 -26.27 20.25 25.32
N ALA A 11 -25.10 20.43 24.70
CA ALA A 11 -24.97 20.55 23.24
C ALA A 11 -23.51 20.28 22.82
N ALA A 12 -23.02 19.08 23.11
CA ALA A 12 -21.83 18.54 22.45
C ALA A 12 -22.21 17.15 21.91
N LEU A 13 -23.17 17.12 20.98
CA LEU A 13 -23.57 15.91 20.29
C LEU A 13 -22.64 15.72 19.07
N ALA A 14 -21.62 14.90 19.30
CA ALA A 14 -20.92 14.05 18.34
C ALA A 14 -20.88 14.52 16.86
N LEU A 15 -19.79 15.22 16.48
CA LEU A 15 -19.19 14.99 15.16
C LEU A 15 -18.37 13.70 15.24
N SER A 16 -19.04 12.55 15.36
CA SER A 16 -18.42 11.29 15.02
C SER A 16 -18.46 11.19 13.50
N GLY A 17 -17.37 11.57 12.84
CA GLY A 17 -17.22 11.31 11.41
C GLY A 17 -17.46 9.82 11.17
N THR A 18 -18.36 9.50 10.24
CA THR A 18 -18.53 8.12 9.78
C THR A 18 -17.21 7.71 9.14
N VAL A 19 -16.47 6.80 9.79
CA VAL A 19 -15.40 6.05 9.12
C VAL A 19 -16.11 5.17 8.09
N GLY A 20 -16.21 5.65 6.86
CA GLY A 20 -16.73 4.87 5.75
C GLY A 20 -15.66 3.88 5.35
N ALA A 21 -15.81 2.62 5.76
CA ALA A 21 -15.11 1.54 5.09
C ALA A 21 -15.76 1.39 3.70
N GLU A 22 -14.99 1.62 2.65
CA GLU A 22 -15.42 1.41 1.27
C GLU A 22 -14.67 0.20 0.69
N PRO A 23 -15.30 -0.58 -0.20
CA PRO A 23 -14.64 -1.71 -0.81
C PRO A 23 -13.50 -1.24 -1.71
N TYR A 24 -12.34 -1.88 -1.57
CA TYR A 24 -11.24 -1.71 -2.51
C TYR A 24 -11.41 -2.74 -3.63
N ASN A 25 -11.79 -2.30 -4.83
CA ASN A 25 -12.07 -3.19 -5.95
C ASN A 25 -10.79 -3.62 -6.70
N THR A 26 -10.87 -4.79 -7.34
CA THR A 26 -9.87 -5.25 -8.31
C THR A 26 -9.87 -4.36 -9.55
N PHE A 27 -8.96 -4.66 -10.49
CA PHE A 27 -8.91 -4.05 -11.81
C PHE A 27 -10.25 -4.10 -12.58
N ASP A 28 -11.09 -5.10 -12.31
CA ASP A 28 -12.37 -5.32 -13.00
C ASP A 28 -13.43 -4.26 -12.62
N GLY A 29 -13.18 -3.48 -11.57
CA GLY A 29 -13.99 -2.33 -11.19
C GLY A 29 -15.08 -2.65 -10.16
N PRO A 30 -16.08 -1.75 -9.99
CA PRO A 30 -17.11 -1.90 -8.98
C PRO A 30 -17.87 -3.24 -9.06
N GLY A 31 -18.04 -3.90 -7.91
CA GLY A 31 -18.68 -5.22 -7.83
C GLY A 31 -17.69 -6.39 -7.80
N PHE A 32 -16.39 -6.11 -7.95
CA PHE A 32 -15.31 -7.08 -7.82
C PHE A 32 -14.37 -6.64 -6.67
N PRO A 33 -14.80 -6.76 -5.40
CA PRO A 33 -13.98 -6.34 -4.27
C PRO A 33 -12.73 -7.21 -4.15
N ALA A 34 -11.56 -6.58 -4.10
CA ALA A 34 -10.34 -7.20 -3.57
C ALA A 34 -10.32 -7.14 -2.04
N CYS A 35 -10.94 -6.09 -1.47
CA CYS A 35 -11.29 -5.95 -0.06
C CYS A 35 -12.73 -5.50 0.07
N HIS A 36 -13.45 -6.07 1.03
CA HIS A 36 -14.78 -5.62 1.41
C HIS A 36 -14.72 -4.36 2.26
N ASP A 37 -13.74 -4.30 3.19
CA ASP A 37 -13.55 -3.19 4.11
C ASP A 37 -12.07 -2.80 4.22
N VAL A 38 -11.77 -1.51 4.09
CA VAL A 38 -10.44 -0.93 4.36
C VAL A 38 -10.56 0.34 5.20
N ALA A 39 -9.54 0.61 6.01
CA ALA A 39 -9.41 1.83 6.81
C ALA A 39 -9.23 3.07 5.92
N ALA A 40 -8.38 2.93 4.89
CA ALA A 40 -8.03 4.00 3.97
C ALA A 40 -7.35 3.46 2.70
N VAL A 41 -7.47 4.22 1.62
CA VAL A 41 -6.73 4.03 0.38
C VAL A 41 -5.91 5.29 0.09
N HIS A 42 -4.61 5.16 -0.10
CA HIS A 42 -3.70 6.28 -0.39
C HIS A 42 -3.08 6.17 -1.78
N ASP A 43 -3.10 7.28 -2.52
CA ASP A 43 -2.40 7.45 -3.79
C ASP A 43 -1.00 8.01 -3.58
N ALA A 44 -0.04 7.14 -3.28
CA ALA A 44 1.32 7.59 -3.02
C ALA A 44 1.99 8.12 -4.29
N ARG A 45 2.70 9.25 -4.15
CA ARG A 45 3.44 9.93 -5.21
C ARG A 45 4.95 9.99 -4.96
N SER A 46 5.38 9.58 -3.76
CA SER A 46 6.81 9.56 -3.39
C SER A 46 7.11 8.47 -2.37
N VAL A 47 8.39 8.11 -2.27
CA VAL A 47 8.87 7.17 -1.25
C VAL A 47 8.68 7.72 0.17
N ASP A 48 8.92 9.01 0.37
CA ASP A 48 8.79 9.65 1.69
C ASP A 48 7.34 9.61 2.20
N GLU A 49 6.38 9.79 1.28
CA GLU A 49 4.96 9.66 1.58
C GLU A 49 4.60 8.23 2.00
N ILE A 50 5.08 7.21 1.27
CA ILE A 50 4.89 5.80 1.64
C ILE A 50 5.45 5.53 3.04
N GLN A 51 6.67 5.98 3.33
CA GLN A 51 7.27 5.80 4.65
C GLN A 51 6.44 6.51 5.74
N SER A 52 5.91 7.69 5.47
CA SER A 52 5.05 8.41 6.40
C SER A 52 3.76 7.65 6.69
N ILE A 53 3.09 7.13 5.65
CA ILE A 53 1.86 6.33 5.79
C ILE A 53 2.15 5.07 6.61
N VAL A 54 3.22 4.34 6.29
CA VAL A 54 3.62 3.13 7.02
C VAL A 54 3.90 3.42 8.49
N ARG A 55 4.61 4.51 8.81
CA ARG A 55 4.87 4.90 10.21
C ARG A 55 3.59 5.22 10.97
N VAL A 56 2.65 5.94 10.35
CA VAL A 56 1.34 6.25 10.97
C VAL A 56 0.52 4.98 11.18
N ALA A 57 0.44 4.11 10.17
CA ALA A 57 -0.27 2.85 10.26
C ALA A 57 0.33 1.94 11.35
N ALA A 58 1.65 1.84 11.42
CA ALA A 58 2.34 1.06 12.45
C ALA A 58 2.05 1.59 13.86
N ALA A 59 2.06 2.92 14.06
CA ALA A 59 1.70 3.54 15.33
C ALA A 59 0.24 3.31 15.74
N ALA A 60 -0.66 3.13 14.75
CA ALA A 60 -2.07 2.80 14.94
C ALA A 60 -2.36 1.28 14.98
N CYS A 61 -1.33 0.43 14.88
CA CYS A 61 -1.46 -1.03 14.72
C CYS A 61 -2.31 -1.45 13.51
N TRP A 62 -2.32 -0.65 12.45
CA TRP A 62 -2.99 -0.95 11.20
C TRP A 62 -2.11 -1.78 10.27
N LYS A 63 -2.75 -2.69 9.53
CA LYS A 63 -2.10 -3.48 8.49
C LYS A 63 -1.90 -2.61 7.25
N VAL A 64 -0.78 -2.79 6.55
CA VAL A 64 -0.48 -2.06 5.32
C VAL A 64 -0.30 -3.05 4.18
N HIS A 65 -1.03 -2.82 3.09
CA HIS A 65 -0.84 -3.54 1.83
C HIS A 65 -0.47 -2.58 0.72
N ALA A 66 0.57 -2.94 -0.04
CA ALA A 66 0.89 -2.25 -1.28
C ALA A 66 0.03 -2.80 -2.41
N SER A 67 -0.58 -1.91 -3.18
CA SER A 67 -1.30 -2.25 -4.39
C SER A 67 -0.68 -1.57 -5.61
N GLY A 68 -0.46 -2.36 -6.66
CA GLY A 68 -0.22 -1.84 -8.00
C GLY A 68 -1.56 -1.61 -8.69
N LYS A 69 -1.72 -2.16 -9.89
CA LYS A 69 -2.93 -2.02 -10.72
C LYS A 69 -4.11 -2.94 -10.32
N ALA A 70 -4.07 -3.55 -9.13
CA ALA A 70 -5.13 -4.43 -8.63
C ALA A 70 -5.54 -5.61 -9.55
N HIS A 71 -4.62 -6.13 -10.38
CA HIS A 71 -4.87 -7.29 -11.27
C HIS A 71 -4.79 -8.65 -10.59
N ARG A 72 -4.52 -8.70 -9.29
CA ARG A 72 -4.39 -9.96 -8.58
C ARG A 72 -5.79 -10.53 -8.31
N TRP A 73 -6.04 -11.75 -8.77
CA TRP A 73 -7.30 -12.47 -8.49
C TRP A 73 -7.35 -13.03 -7.06
N HIS A 74 -6.20 -13.19 -6.43
CA HIS A 74 -6.08 -13.72 -5.07
C HIS A 74 -6.00 -12.61 -4.02
N ASP A 75 -6.56 -12.89 -2.84
CA ASP A 75 -6.77 -11.95 -1.73
C ASP A 75 -5.48 -11.49 -1.03
N THR A 76 -4.31 -11.68 -1.63
CA THR A 76 -3.05 -11.27 -1.00
C THR A 76 -2.79 -9.77 -1.12
N MET A 77 -3.72 -9.01 -1.72
CA MET A 77 -3.75 -7.54 -1.65
C MET A 77 -4.56 -7.04 -0.44
N CYS A 78 -5.15 -7.95 0.32
CA CYS A 78 -6.14 -7.63 1.33
C CYS A 78 -6.03 -8.50 2.58
N SER A 79 -6.71 -8.06 3.64
CA SER A 79 -6.91 -8.87 4.85
C SER A 79 -8.34 -8.83 5.38
N ASP A 80 -9.29 -8.22 4.66
CA ASP A 80 -10.68 -7.98 5.07
C ASP A 80 -10.79 -7.57 6.54
N ASP A 81 -10.04 -6.51 6.87
CA ASP A 81 -9.88 -6.01 8.22
C ASP A 81 -10.05 -4.48 8.16
N PRO A 82 -10.96 -3.90 8.95
CA PRO A 82 -11.24 -2.46 8.93
C PRO A 82 -10.03 -1.61 9.39
N GLY A 83 -8.98 -2.22 9.93
CA GLY A 83 -7.66 -1.63 10.17
C GLY A 83 -6.66 -1.82 9.02
N THR A 84 -7.13 -2.08 7.79
CA THR A 84 -6.27 -2.24 6.61
C THR A 84 -6.09 -0.93 5.85
N VAL A 85 -4.85 -0.53 5.61
CA VAL A 85 -4.48 0.60 4.76
C VAL A 85 -3.95 0.08 3.44
N ILE A 86 -4.51 0.53 2.32
CA ILE A 86 -4.02 0.25 0.98
C ILE A 86 -3.18 1.42 0.48
N ILE A 87 -1.95 1.14 0.04
CA ILE A 87 -1.07 2.11 -0.61
C ILE A 87 -0.99 1.78 -2.10
N ARG A 88 -1.64 2.61 -2.92
CA ARG A 88 -1.51 2.58 -4.39
C ARG A 88 -0.16 3.15 -4.82
N THR A 89 0.61 2.35 -5.53
CA THR A 89 2.03 2.61 -5.86
C THR A 89 2.24 3.15 -7.27
N GLU A 90 1.18 3.32 -8.06
CA GLU A 90 1.27 3.71 -9.47
C GLU A 90 1.86 5.10 -9.69
N GLY A 91 1.71 5.99 -8.70
CA GLY A 91 2.31 7.32 -8.71
C GLY A 91 3.81 7.34 -8.42
N VAL A 92 4.42 6.20 -8.06
CA VAL A 92 5.84 6.05 -7.74
C VAL A 92 6.58 5.27 -8.85
N ASN A 93 6.13 5.46 -10.10
CA ASN A 93 6.60 4.74 -11.29
C ASN A 93 7.80 5.40 -11.98
N VAL A 94 8.49 6.33 -11.34
CA VAL A 94 9.65 7.01 -11.92
C VAL A 94 10.78 6.01 -12.16
N ILE A 95 11.08 5.76 -13.43
CA ILE A 95 12.27 5.02 -13.84
C ILE A 95 13.48 5.94 -13.65
N SER A 96 14.37 5.58 -12.72
CA SER A 96 15.59 6.33 -12.42
C SER A 96 16.79 5.39 -12.30
N GLY A 97 18.01 5.89 -12.56
CA GLY A 97 19.24 5.14 -12.31
C GLY A 97 19.69 4.18 -13.42
N PHE A 98 19.90 4.69 -14.64
CA PHE A 98 21.01 4.19 -15.46
C PHE A 98 22.32 4.56 -14.76
N ASP A 99 22.70 3.69 -13.83
CA ASP A 99 23.76 3.81 -12.83
C ASP A 99 23.65 4.97 -11.82
N LEU A 100 23.96 4.61 -10.57
CA LEU A 100 24.76 5.34 -9.58
C LEU A 100 24.33 5.09 -8.12
N ALA A 101 25.36 5.20 -7.29
CA ALA A 101 25.49 4.80 -5.90
C ALA A 101 24.63 5.59 -4.90
N ALA A 102 24.74 5.14 -3.65
CA ALA A 102 23.77 5.24 -2.56
C ALA A 102 23.38 6.64 -2.06
N GLY A 103 22.13 6.73 -1.58
CA GLY A 103 21.69 7.79 -0.67
C GLY A 103 20.18 7.81 -0.45
N THR A 104 19.67 7.11 0.57
CA THR A 104 18.35 7.37 1.19
C THR A 104 18.29 6.64 2.54
N ARG A 105 17.92 7.37 3.61
CA ARG A 105 18.35 7.10 5.00
C ARG A 105 17.44 6.20 5.85
N GLU A 106 16.46 5.50 5.28
CA GLU A 106 15.81 4.36 5.97
C GLU A 106 15.13 3.38 4.99
N LEU A 107 15.84 3.00 3.94
CA LEU A 107 15.43 1.91 3.04
C LEU A 107 16.38 0.74 3.24
N ARG A 108 15.84 -0.46 3.49
CA ARG A 108 16.66 -1.67 3.50
C ARG A 108 16.97 -2.06 2.06
N ARG A 109 18.24 -2.00 1.67
CA ARG A 109 18.71 -2.52 0.39
C ARG A 109 18.92 -4.03 0.53
N LEU A 110 18.12 -4.81 -0.20
CA LEU A 110 18.32 -6.25 -0.33
C LEU A 110 19.12 -6.53 -1.61
N VAL A 111 20.15 -7.34 -1.50
CA VAL A 111 20.97 -7.84 -2.62
C VAL A 111 20.81 -9.35 -2.64
N ARG A 112 20.65 -9.93 -3.84
CA ARG A 112 20.58 -11.38 -3.97
C ARG A 112 21.90 -11.99 -3.51
N ASP A 113 21.79 -12.90 -2.56
CA ASP A 113 22.88 -13.69 -1.98
C ASP A 113 22.35 -15.13 -1.85
N ASP A 114 23.13 -16.13 -2.26
CA ASP A 114 22.71 -17.54 -2.18
C ASP A 114 22.90 -18.13 -0.76
N GLY A 115 23.55 -17.38 0.15
CA GLY A 115 23.69 -17.72 1.57
C GLY A 115 22.67 -17.04 2.51
N ASP A 116 21.82 -16.14 2.00
CA ASP A 116 20.82 -15.38 2.77
C ASP A 116 19.46 -15.36 2.04
N ASP A 117 18.43 -15.86 2.72
CA ASP A 117 17.07 -16.00 2.17
C ASP A 117 16.26 -14.68 2.20
N GLU A 118 16.79 -13.61 2.78
CA GLU A 118 16.05 -12.36 2.93
C GLU A 118 15.63 -11.75 1.58
N TRP A 119 16.52 -11.78 0.58
CA TRP A 119 16.18 -11.29 -0.76
C TRP A 119 15.11 -12.17 -1.43
N LEU A 120 15.24 -13.49 -1.30
CA LEU A 120 14.33 -14.44 -1.94
C LEU A 120 12.93 -14.31 -1.34
N SER A 121 12.83 -14.38 -0.01
CA SER A 121 11.58 -14.20 0.72
C SER A 121 10.91 -12.85 0.44
N ALA A 122 11.66 -11.73 0.38
CA ALA A 122 11.10 -10.43 0.01
C ALA A 122 10.54 -10.40 -1.42
N SER A 123 11.26 -10.99 -2.38
CA SER A 123 10.89 -10.97 -3.80
C SER A 123 9.62 -11.75 -4.13
N THR A 124 9.28 -12.76 -3.34
CA THR A 124 8.08 -13.61 -3.50
C THR A 124 7.12 -13.53 -2.32
N SER A 125 7.28 -12.53 -1.45
CA SER A 125 6.52 -12.34 -0.19
C SER A 125 5.02 -12.08 -0.35
N LEU A 126 4.53 -11.93 -1.58
CA LEU A 126 3.17 -11.48 -1.90
C LEU A 126 2.81 -10.09 -1.35
N GLY A 127 3.79 -9.35 -0.79
CA GLY A 127 3.62 -8.05 -0.14
C GLY A 127 3.60 -8.10 1.39
N LEU A 128 3.76 -9.29 2.00
CA LEU A 128 3.57 -9.49 3.44
C LEU A 128 4.74 -9.02 4.31
N LEU A 129 5.95 -8.90 3.75
CA LEU A 129 7.14 -8.53 4.51
C LEU A 129 7.33 -7.01 4.60
N SER A 130 7.07 -6.29 3.50
CA SER A 130 7.09 -4.82 3.45
C SER A 130 6.64 -4.31 2.08
N VAL A 131 6.60 -2.98 1.92
CA VAL A 131 6.38 -2.30 0.64
C VAL A 131 7.70 -2.21 -0.14
N ILE A 132 7.75 -2.81 -1.32
CA ILE A 132 8.88 -2.66 -2.24
C ILE A 132 8.73 -1.34 -3.00
N VAL A 133 9.64 -0.39 -2.76
CA VAL A 133 9.59 0.95 -3.38
C VAL A 133 10.54 1.14 -4.57
N ARG A 134 11.52 0.26 -4.75
CA ARG A 134 12.50 0.32 -5.85
C ARG A 134 13.10 -1.05 -6.13
N MET A 135 13.25 -1.39 -7.41
CA MET A 135 13.93 -2.61 -7.86
C MET A 135 14.94 -2.28 -8.96
N LYS A 136 16.08 -2.99 -8.98
CA LYS A 136 17.07 -2.93 -10.06
C LYS A 136 17.04 -4.28 -10.80
N PHE A 137 16.76 -4.25 -12.10
CA PHE A 137 16.74 -5.43 -12.95
C PHE A 137 17.97 -5.48 -13.84
N LYS A 138 18.53 -6.68 -14.04
CA LYS A 138 19.49 -6.94 -15.11
C LYS A 138 18.69 -7.28 -16.38
N ILE A 139 18.80 -6.43 -17.39
CA ILE A 139 18.17 -6.66 -18.70
C ILE A 139 19.21 -7.37 -19.57
N TYR A 140 18.83 -8.52 -20.14
CA TYR A 140 19.64 -9.20 -21.15
C TYR A 140 19.27 -8.66 -22.53
N PRO A 141 20.24 -8.45 -23.42
CA PRO A 141 19.93 -8.08 -24.80
C PRO A 141 19.13 -9.21 -25.45
N ASP A 142 18.03 -8.84 -26.12
CA ASP A 142 17.19 -9.79 -26.84
C ASP A 142 17.24 -9.50 -28.36
N SER A 143 16.97 -10.54 -29.14
CA SER A 143 16.76 -10.45 -30.57
C SER A 143 15.30 -10.08 -30.88
N LYS A 144 14.99 -9.66 -32.12
CA LYS A 144 13.65 -9.22 -32.49
C LYS A 144 12.65 -10.38 -32.41
N VAL A 145 11.83 -10.40 -31.35
CA VAL A 145 10.72 -11.35 -31.21
C VAL A 145 9.51 -10.84 -32.01
N TYR A 146 9.14 -11.56 -33.07
CA TYR A 146 7.86 -11.36 -33.74
C TYR A 146 6.87 -12.42 -33.24
N VAL A 147 5.73 -11.96 -32.70
CA VAL A 147 4.61 -12.83 -32.36
C VAL A 147 3.51 -12.61 -33.38
N ASP A 148 3.26 -13.60 -34.23
CA ASP A 148 2.11 -13.60 -35.14
C ASP A 148 0.85 -13.98 -34.34
N GLN A 149 0.17 -12.97 -33.78
CA GLN A 149 -1.13 -13.17 -33.15
C GLN A 149 -2.19 -13.35 -34.24
N LYS A 150 -2.30 -14.58 -34.76
CA LYS A 150 -3.45 -14.98 -35.57
C LYS A 150 -4.68 -15.01 -34.67
N ARG A 151 -5.70 -14.23 -35.05
CA ARG A 151 -7.01 -14.19 -34.38
C ARG A 151 -7.90 -15.34 -34.83
#